data_AF-H2XZK3-F1
#
_entry.id   AF-H2XZK3-F1
#
_cell.length_a   1.000
_cell.length_b   1.000
_cell.length_c   1.000
_cell.angle_alpha   90.00
_cell.angle_beta   90.00
_cell.angle_gamma   90.00
#
_symmetry.space_group_name_H-M   'P 1'
#
loop_
_entity.id
_entity.type
_entity.pdbx_description
1 polymer ?
#
loop_
_entity_poly.entity_id
_entity_poly.type
_entity_poly.pdbx_seq_one_letter_code
_entity_poly.pdbx_strand_id
1 'polypeptide(L)'
;MPVSTGMPANAKPQQSSKQHGALQMVHWFVASCYTSGSFTEERVQSSVMLLRRVPASRHAVLHRFSALFEEAVRLHLDHMEYQASAQGISPEIAGSLELVIKTLMSLLQENGKAWAPILCKWSVDSLGEISSCCKQRQVVPSPTDLDSLLQFWLNLIPMRMLLDTYRACIKILIVDNPGCVDTLLTSSCQHSPYFDWVVADVGAAFPHIVAQRILYSGFDKFCALRFGNIEPSASVSMNENEQSVLSS
;
A
#
# COMPACT_ATOMS: atom_id res chain seq x y z
N MET A 1 62.55 35.24 8.96
CA MET A 1 61.88 34.66 7.77
C MET A 1 61.63 33.17 8.02
N PRO A 2 60.47 32.63 7.60
CA PRO A 2 59.87 31.39 8.11
C PRO A 2 60.17 30.18 7.21
N VAL A 3 59.81 28.96 7.63
CA VAL A 3 58.92 28.03 6.88
C VAL A 3 58.79 26.66 7.58
N SER A 4 57.51 26.33 7.80
CA SER A 4 56.81 25.03 7.85
C SER A 4 57.34 23.84 8.64
N THR A 5 56.81 23.73 9.86
CA THR A 5 56.37 22.45 10.44
C THR A 5 54.99 22.11 9.89
N GLY A 6 54.90 21.08 9.04
CA GLY A 6 53.64 20.53 8.56
C GLY A 6 52.92 19.74 9.65
N MET A 7 51.77 20.23 10.10
CA MET A 7 50.78 19.43 10.81
C MET A 7 50.00 18.56 9.81
N PRO A 8 49.71 17.29 10.10
CA PRO A 8 48.63 16.60 9.39
C PRO A 8 47.29 17.11 9.92
N ALA A 9 46.48 17.63 8.99
CA ALA A 9 45.12 18.07 9.23
C ALA A 9 44.25 16.92 9.77
N ASN A 10 43.66 17.17 10.93
CA ASN A 10 42.62 16.37 11.53
C ASN A 10 41.34 16.45 10.65
N ALA A 11 41.12 15.44 9.80
CA ALA A 11 39.91 15.30 9.02
C ALA A 11 39.04 14.17 9.59
N LYS A 12 38.11 14.52 10.48
CA LYS A 12 36.72 14.00 10.56
C LYS A 12 36.01 14.57 11.79
N PRO A 13 34.93 15.34 11.57
CA PRO A 13 33.67 14.94 12.19
C PRO A 13 32.48 15.25 11.26
N GLN A 14 32.12 14.31 10.38
CA GLN A 14 30.87 14.39 9.61
C GLN A 14 30.00 13.13 9.74
N GLN A 15 30.46 12.14 10.52
CA GLN A 15 29.82 10.84 10.66
C GLN A 15 28.95 10.70 11.92
N SER A 16 29.24 11.47 13.00
CA SER A 16 28.48 11.37 14.27
C SER A 16 27.13 12.10 14.26
N SER A 17 26.99 13.20 13.51
CA SER A 17 25.73 13.99 13.46
C SER A 17 24.61 13.28 12.69
N LYS A 18 24.95 12.58 11.60
CA LYS A 18 23.99 11.79 10.81
C LYS A 18 23.48 10.56 11.59
N GLN A 19 24.34 9.93 12.39
CA GLN A 19 23.95 8.79 13.23
C GLN A 19 23.00 9.21 14.36
N HIS A 20 23.22 10.38 15.00
CA HIS A 20 22.32 10.91 16.01
C HIS A 20 20.91 11.17 15.46
N GLY A 21 20.79 11.75 14.26
CA GLY A 21 19.49 11.96 13.62
C GLY A 21 18.76 10.66 13.27
N ALA A 22 19.49 9.63 12.80
CA ALA A 22 18.91 8.32 12.49
C ALA A 22 18.41 7.59 13.74
N LEU A 23 19.20 7.58 14.81
CA LEU A 23 18.82 6.97 16.09
C LEU A 23 17.59 7.67 16.69
N GLN A 24 17.56 8.99 16.60
CA GLN A 24 16.43 9.80 17.07
C GLN A 24 15.15 9.50 16.27
N MET A 25 15.23 9.36 14.94
CA MET A 25 14.07 8.97 14.11
C MET A 25 13.52 7.59 14.51
N VAL A 26 14.38 6.60 14.74
CA VAL A 26 13.96 5.27 15.20
C VAL A 26 13.34 5.36 16.60
N HIS A 27 13.95 6.12 17.51
CA HIS A 27 13.42 6.31 18.87
C HIS A 27 12.03 6.93 18.85
N TRP A 28 11.79 7.97 18.04
CA TRP A 28 10.46 8.57 17.88
C TRP A 28 9.45 7.60 17.25
N PHE A 29 9.84 6.82 16.26
CA PHE A 29 8.98 5.81 15.66
C PHE A 29 8.57 4.73 16.67
N VAL A 30 9.55 4.18 17.38
CA VAL A 30 9.33 3.15 18.40
C VAL A 30 8.48 3.71 19.55
N ALA A 31 8.75 4.92 20.02
CA ALA A 31 7.92 5.60 21.02
C ALA A 31 6.47 5.77 20.54
N SER A 32 6.28 6.05 19.24
CA SER A 32 4.96 6.16 18.63
C SER A 32 4.21 4.82 18.61
N CYS A 33 4.90 3.70 18.42
CA CYS A 33 4.30 2.37 18.45
C CYS A 33 3.75 2.00 19.83
N TYR A 34 4.37 2.47 20.93
CA TYR A 34 3.95 2.14 22.30
C TYR A 34 2.88 3.08 22.87
N THR A 35 2.73 4.28 22.32
CA THR A 35 1.67 5.21 22.73
C THR A 35 0.49 5.10 21.75
N SER A 36 -0.57 4.40 22.16
CA SER A 36 -1.85 4.41 21.43
C SER A 36 -2.37 5.84 21.30
N GLY A 37 -2.80 6.22 20.10
CA GLY A 37 -3.50 7.49 19.85
C GLY A 37 -2.64 8.76 19.67
N SER A 38 -1.31 8.68 19.77
CA SER A 38 -0.44 9.85 19.56
C SER A 38 0.15 9.87 18.15
N PHE A 39 -0.61 10.42 17.20
CA PHE A 39 -0.18 10.73 15.83
C PHE A 39 0.20 12.20 15.71
N THR A 40 1.20 12.64 16.49
CA THR A 40 1.69 14.01 16.36
C THR A 40 2.40 14.22 15.04
N GLU A 41 2.38 15.45 14.55
CA GLU A 41 2.99 15.82 13.28
C GLU A 41 4.47 15.39 13.23
N GLU A 42 5.23 15.60 14.31
CA GLU A 42 6.66 15.26 14.38
C GLU A 42 6.92 13.75 14.24
N ARG A 43 6.01 12.93 14.78
CA ARG A 43 6.10 11.47 14.73
C ARG A 43 5.77 10.94 13.34
N VAL A 44 4.77 11.52 12.69
CA VAL A 44 4.43 11.21 11.31
C VAL A 44 5.55 11.66 10.37
N GLN A 45 6.09 12.86 10.56
CA GLN A 45 7.27 13.34 9.83
C GLN A 45 8.48 12.40 10.00
N SER A 46 8.75 11.93 11.22
CA SER A 46 9.82 10.96 11.48
C SER A 46 9.58 9.64 10.74
N SER A 47 8.34 9.14 10.76
CA SER A 47 7.94 7.93 10.04
C SER A 47 8.12 8.08 8.53
N VAL A 48 7.72 9.22 7.96
CA VAL A 48 7.94 9.58 6.55
C VAL A 48 9.42 9.60 6.19
N MET A 49 10.28 10.14 7.05
CA MET A 49 11.73 10.17 6.82
C MET A 49 12.33 8.76 6.85
N LEU A 50 11.88 7.90 7.77
CA LEU A 50 12.27 6.49 7.80
C LEU A 50 11.82 5.74 6.55
N LEU A 51 10.57 5.93 6.11
CA LEU A 51 10.04 5.32 4.89
C LEU A 51 10.92 5.62 3.67
N ARG A 52 11.38 6.87 3.55
CA ARG A 52 12.25 7.32 2.45
C ARG A 52 13.68 6.77 2.56
N ARG A 53 14.26 6.72 3.76
CA ARG A 53 15.70 6.49 3.95
C ARG A 53 16.08 5.06 4.31
N VAL A 54 15.16 4.27 4.85
CA VAL A 54 15.46 2.95 5.41
C VAL A 54 14.51 1.90 4.79
N PRO A 55 14.94 1.14 3.77
CA PRO A 55 14.10 0.13 3.13
C PRO A 55 13.54 -0.91 4.11
N ALA A 56 14.32 -1.29 5.13
CA ALA A 56 13.92 -2.25 6.14
C ALA A 56 12.76 -1.76 7.04
N SER A 57 12.54 -0.44 7.16
CA SER A 57 11.44 0.10 7.98
C SER A 57 10.14 0.28 7.22
N ARG A 58 10.12 0.09 5.89
CA ARG A 58 8.96 0.41 5.05
C ARG A 58 7.70 -0.30 5.51
N HIS A 59 7.79 -1.60 5.78
CA HIS A 59 6.64 -2.39 6.21
C HIS A 59 6.09 -1.92 7.56
N ALA A 60 6.98 -1.68 8.55
CA ALA A 60 6.59 -1.20 9.86
C ALA A 60 5.96 0.21 9.81
N VAL A 61 6.51 1.10 8.99
CA VAL A 61 5.95 2.45 8.81
C VAL A 61 4.58 2.40 8.13
N LEU A 62 4.44 1.61 7.07
CA LEU A 62 3.16 1.43 6.38
C LEU A 62 2.10 0.84 7.30
N HIS A 63 2.44 -0.17 8.11
CA HIS A 63 1.55 -0.69 9.14
C HIS A 63 1.13 0.41 10.14
N ARG A 64 2.06 1.28 10.54
CA ARG A 64 1.72 2.42 11.42
C ARG A 64 0.80 3.43 10.72
N PHE A 65 0.94 3.63 9.41
CA PHE A 65 0.01 4.44 8.65
C PHE A 65 -1.38 3.78 8.57
N SER A 66 -1.49 2.45 8.40
CA SER A 66 -2.78 1.75 8.50
C SER A 66 -3.49 2.05 9.82
N ALA A 67 -2.77 1.98 10.94
CA ALA A 67 -3.32 2.34 12.25
C ALA A 67 -3.79 3.81 12.35
N LEU A 68 -3.15 4.75 11.63
CA LEU A 68 -3.62 6.14 11.54
C LEU A 68 -4.96 6.24 10.79
N PHE A 69 -5.09 5.52 9.67
CA PHE A 69 -6.34 5.46 8.90
C PHE A 69 -7.46 4.78 9.70
N GLU A 70 -7.18 3.66 10.34
CA GLU A 70 -8.10 2.95 11.24
C GLU A 70 -8.60 3.88 12.35
N GLU A 71 -7.70 4.60 13.02
CA GLU A 71 -8.06 5.53 14.08
C GLU A 71 -8.94 6.69 13.56
N ALA A 72 -8.58 7.25 12.41
CA ALA A 72 -9.36 8.32 11.81
C ALA A 72 -10.77 7.86 11.39
N VAL A 73 -10.90 6.65 10.84
CA VAL A 73 -12.20 6.05 10.51
C VAL A 73 -12.99 5.78 11.78
N ARG A 74 -12.37 5.19 12.80
CA ARG A 74 -13.00 4.92 14.09
C ARG A 74 -13.58 6.19 14.71
N LEU A 75 -12.81 7.28 14.78
CA LEU A 75 -13.28 8.56 15.30
C LEU A 75 -14.43 9.14 14.48
N HIS A 76 -14.40 8.98 13.16
CA HIS A 76 -15.49 9.43 12.29
C HIS A 76 -16.78 8.64 12.56
N LEU A 77 -16.67 7.30 12.67
CA LEU A 77 -17.81 6.43 12.97
C LEU A 77 -18.38 6.68 14.36
N ASP A 78 -17.52 6.85 15.37
CA ASP A 78 -17.94 7.19 16.73
C ASP A 78 -18.71 8.53 16.74
N HIS A 79 -18.24 9.53 15.98
CA HIS A 79 -18.94 10.80 15.86
C HIS A 79 -20.34 10.66 15.24
N MET A 80 -20.49 9.77 14.25
CA MET A 80 -21.79 9.49 13.64
C MET A 80 -22.73 8.71 14.58
N GLU A 81 -22.22 7.70 15.30
CA GLU A 81 -23.01 6.84 16.19
C GLU A 81 -23.48 7.58 17.44
N TYR A 82 -22.63 8.44 18.01
CA TYR A 82 -22.90 9.12 19.29
C TYR A 82 -23.28 10.60 19.14
N GLN A 83 -23.63 11.03 17.92
CA GLN A 83 -24.05 12.38 17.52
C GLN A 83 -23.59 13.50 18.48
N ALA A 84 -22.44 14.11 18.17
CA ALA A 84 -21.91 15.33 18.79
C ALA A 84 -21.33 15.25 20.23
N SER A 85 -21.32 14.09 20.88
CA SER A 85 -20.58 13.92 22.16
C SER A 85 -19.09 13.54 21.97
N ALA A 86 -18.77 12.86 20.87
CA ALA A 86 -17.40 12.57 20.46
C ALA A 86 -16.82 13.71 19.61
N GLN A 87 -15.62 14.17 19.94
CA GLN A 87 -14.80 14.95 19.00
C GLN A 87 -14.57 14.05 17.78
N GLY A 88 -15.00 14.48 16.59
CA GLY A 88 -14.72 13.79 15.34
C GLY A 88 -13.22 13.76 15.05
N ILE A 89 -12.85 13.68 13.77
CA ILE A 89 -11.43 13.70 13.40
C ILE A 89 -10.80 15.02 13.90
N SER A 90 -9.79 14.91 14.76
CA SER A 90 -9.06 16.08 15.27
C SER A 90 -8.24 16.73 14.14
N PRO A 91 -7.97 18.05 14.20
CA PRO A 91 -7.15 18.72 13.19
C PRO A 91 -5.73 18.12 13.08
N GLU A 92 -5.21 17.57 14.17
CA GLU A 92 -3.91 16.89 14.22
C GLU A 92 -3.90 15.59 13.40
N ILE A 93 -4.95 14.77 13.54
CA ILE A 93 -5.10 13.52 12.75
C ILE A 93 -5.35 13.86 11.29
N ALA A 94 -6.18 14.87 11.00
CA ALA A 94 -6.41 15.33 9.64
C ALA A 94 -5.11 15.80 8.96
N GLY A 95 -4.33 16.66 9.61
CA GLY A 95 -3.03 17.11 9.09
C GLY A 95 -2.04 15.95 8.90
N SER A 96 -2.05 14.97 9.81
CA SER A 96 -1.25 13.76 9.69
C SER A 96 -1.63 12.90 8.48
N LEU A 97 -2.93 12.70 8.22
CA LEU A 97 -3.41 11.98 7.04
C LEU A 97 -2.99 12.67 5.74
N GLU A 98 -3.16 13.99 5.68
CA GLU A 98 -2.74 14.79 4.52
C GLU A 98 -1.24 14.68 4.26
N LEU A 99 -0.42 14.78 5.31
CA LEU A 99 1.03 14.63 5.22
C LEU A 99 1.45 13.24 4.71
N VAL A 100 0.81 12.19 5.22
CA VAL A 100 1.05 10.80 4.78
C VAL A 100 0.70 10.66 3.30
N ILE A 101 -0.52 11.02 2.89
CA ILE A 101 -0.98 10.84 1.51
C ILE A 101 -0.16 11.67 0.55
N LYS A 102 0.14 12.93 0.88
CA LYS A 102 1.05 13.77 0.08
C LYS A 102 2.41 13.11 -0.11
N THR A 103 2.95 12.50 0.94
CA THR A 103 4.21 11.77 0.88
C THR A 103 4.11 10.54 -0.03
N LEU A 104 3.10 9.69 0.16
CA LEU A 104 2.91 8.48 -0.63
C LEU A 104 2.74 8.80 -2.12
N MET A 105 1.96 9.83 -2.43
CA MET A 105 1.78 10.30 -3.80
C MET A 105 3.09 10.86 -4.39
N SER A 106 3.89 11.59 -3.61
CA SER A 106 5.24 12.04 -4.04
C SER A 106 6.16 10.86 -4.36
N LEU A 107 6.14 9.79 -3.56
CA LEU A 107 6.92 8.58 -3.83
C LEU A 107 6.51 7.88 -5.13
N LEU A 108 5.22 7.85 -5.43
CA LEU A 108 4.71 7.32 -6.70
C LEU A 108 5.15 8.16 -7.90
N GLN A 109 5.23 9.49 -7.76
CA GLN A 109 5.72 10.37 -8.81
C GLN A 109 7.24 10.25 -9.02
N GLU A 110 8.01 10.08 -7.93
CA GLU A 110 9.47 9.96 -8.00
C GLU A 110 9.91 8.62 -8.59
N ASN A 111 9.31 7.51 -8.15
CA ASN A 111 9.63 6.17 -8.65
C ASN A 111 8.45 5.21 -8.54
N GLY A 112 7.44 5.43 -9.40
CA GLY A 112 6.22 4.64 -9.42
C GLY A 112 6.45 3.14 -9.58
N LYS A 113 7.40 2.70 -10.41
CA LYS A 113 7.65 1.26 -10.64
C LYS A 113 8.13 0.53 -9.38
N ALA A 114 8.92 1.19 -8.54
CA ALA A 114 9.41 0.60 -7.29
C ALA A 114 8.38 0.66 -6.15
N TRP A 115 7.61 1.75 -6.07
CA TRP A 115 6.69 1.99 -4.95
C TRP A 115 5.29 1.46 -5.18
N ALA A 116 4.79 1.48 -6.42
CA ALA A 116 3.42 1.08 -6.72
C ALA A 116 3.09 -0.37 -6.28
N PRO A 117 3.94 -1.40 -6.46
CA PRO A 117 3.62 -2.75 -5.98
C PRO A 117 3.43 -2.81 -4.47
N ILE A 118 4.30 -2.11 -3.73
CA ILE A 118 4.30 -2.07 -2.26
C ILE A 118 3.05 -1.34 -1.76
N LEU A 119 2.80 -0.14 -2.31
CA LEU A 119 1.68 0.71 -1.89
C LEU A 119 0.34 0.15 -2.34
N CYS A 120 0.28 -0.48 -3.52
CA CYS A 120 -0.91 -1.19 -4.02
C CYS A 120 -1.34 -2.25 -2.99
N LYS A 121 -0.44 -3.17 -2.65
CA LYS A 121 -0.70 -4.22 -1.66
C LYS A 121 -1.09 -3.63 -0.30
N TRP A 122 -0.31 -2.69 0.22
CA TRP A 122 -0.59 -2.06 1.51
C TRP A 122 -1.98 -1.39 1.56
N SER A 123 -2.33 -0.63 0.52
CA SER A 123 -3.61 0.10 0.48
C SER A 123 -4.82 -0.82 0.38
N VAL A 124 -4.74 -1.90 -0.42
CA VAL A 124 -5.85 -2.85 -0.57
C VAL A 124 -6.04 -3.71 0.68
N ASP A 125 -4.94 -4.14 1.30
CA ASP A 125 -4.97 -4.84 2.59
C ASP A 125 -5.58 -3.93 3.67
N SER A 126 -5.14 -2.67 3.76
CA SER A 126 -5.67 -1.70 4.74
C SER A 126 -7.16 -1.40 4.53
N LEU A 127 -7.61 -1.25 3.27
CA LEU A 127 -9.03 -1.09 2.95
C LEU A 127 -9.85 -2.30 3.40
N GLY A 128 -9.32 -3.52 3.20
CA GLY A 128 -9.92 -4.79 3.61
C GLY A 128 -10.08 -4.91 5.13
N GLU A 129 -8.99 -4.65 5.86
CA GLU A 129 -8.97 -4.68 7.32
C GLU A 129 -9.91 -3.63 7.92
N ILE A 130 -9.82 -2.37 7.50
CA ILE A 130 -10.70 -1.31 8.03
C ILE A 130 -12.17 -1.62 7.78
N SER A 131 -12.53 -2.02 6.55
CA SER A 131 -13.91 -2.38 6.21
C SER A 131 -14.38 -3.58 7.04
N SER A 132 -13.47 -4.53 7.34
CA SER A 132 -13.78 -5.73 8.11
C SER A 132 -13.87 -5.50 9.62
N CYS A 133 -13.08 -4.58 10.17
CA CYS A 133 -13.13 -4.24 11.59
C CYS A 133 -14.44 -3.52 11.97
N CYS A 134 -15.10 -2.90 11.00
CA CYS A 134 -16.33 -2.14 11.23
C CYS A 134 -17.62 -2.95 11.05
N LYS A 135 -17.54 -4.28 10.84
CA LYS A 135 -18.69 -5.18 10.55
C LYS A 135 -19.84 -5.12 11.57
N GLN A 136 -19.53 -4.79 12.82
CA GLN A 136 -20.48 -4.81 13.94
C GLN A 136 -21.05 -3.43 14.27
N ARG A 137 -20.60 -2.37 13.58
CA ARG A 137 -21.05 -1.01 13.83
C ARG A 137 -22.41 -0.75 13.19
N GLN A 138 -23.34 -0.20 13.97
CA GLN A 138 -24.73 -0.02 13.53
C GLN A 138 -24.85 1.05 12.44
N VAL A 139 -23.91 2.01 12.40
CA VAL A 139 -23.91 3.07 11.39
C VAL A 139 -23.51 2.58 10.00
N VAL A 140 -22.83 1.43 9.90
CA VAL A 140 -22.36 0.88 8.63
C VAL A 140 -23.54 0.19 7.92
N PRO A 141 -23.86 0.55 6.66
CA PRO A 141 -24.93 -0.09 5.92
C PRO A 141 -24.73 -1.60 5.76
N SER A 142 -25.85 -2.32 5.58
CA SER A 142 -25.79 -3.75 5.26
C SER A 142 -25.00 -3.99 3.97
N PRO A 143 -24.10 -4.97 3.92
CA PRO A 143 -23.34 -5.27 2.71
C PRO A 143 -24.19 -5.85 1.57
N THR A 144 -25.45 -6.20 1.84
CA THR A 144 -26.44 -6.55 0.81
C THR A 144 -26.85 -5.37 -0.05
N ASP A 145 -26.76 -4.15 0.48
CA ASP A 145 -27.03 -2.91 -0.25
C ASP A 145 -25.70 -2.26 -0.63
N LEU A 146 -25.11 -2.78 -1.70
CA LEU A 146 -23.78 -2.41 -2.17
C LEU A 146 -23.67 -0.93 -2.53
N ASP A 147 -24.72 -0.32 -3.09
CA ASP A 147 -24.69 1.09 -3.48
C ASP A 147 -24.62 1.98 -2.23
N SER A 148 -25.50 1.74 -1.25
CA SER A 148 -25.45 2.45 0.04
C SER A 148 -24.12 2.24 0.76
N LEU A 149 -23.59 1.01 0.77
CA LEU A 149 -22.28 0.72 1.38
C LEU A 149 -21.14 1.47 0.67
N LEU A 150 -21.15 1.50 -0.66
CA LEU A 150 -20.17 2.23 -1.46
C LEU A 150 -20.23 3.73 -1.18
N GLN A 151 -21.41 4.35 -1.25
CA GLN A 151 -21.58 5.77 -0.99
C GLN A 151 -21.18 6.13 0.45
N PHE A 152 -21.50 5.26 1.41
CA PHE A 152 -21.07 5.43 2.80
C PHE A 152 -19.56 5.50 2.92
N TRP A 153 -18.81 4.51 2.43
CA TRP A 153 -17.35 4.51 2.54
C TRP A 153 -16.70 5.63 1.74
N LEU A 154 -17.26 5.99 0.59
CA LEU A 154 -16.76 7.12 -0.19
C LEU A 154 -16.97 8.45 0.53
N ASN A 155 -17.97 8.59 1.39
CA ASN A 155 -18.17 9.81 2.20
C ASN A 155 -17.14 9.96 3.33
N LEU A 156 -16.48 8.89 3.75
CA LEU A 156 -15.40 8.94 4.75
C LEU A 156 -14.08 9.37 4.08
N ILE A 157 -13.60 10.58 4.42
CA ILE A 157 -12.37 11.16 3.87
C ILE A 157 -11.16 10.19 3.97
N PRO A 158 -10.86 9.56 5.12
CA PRO A 158 -9.71 8.68 5.22
C PRO A 158 -9.79 7.49 4.25
N MET A 159 -10.98 6.90 4.10
CA MET A 159 -11.20 5.77 3.19
C MET A 159 -11.06 6.17 1.73
N ARG A 160 -11.59 7.34 1.37
CA ARG A 160 -11.44 7.91 0.02
C ARG A 160 -9.97 8.15 -0.32
N MET A 161 -9.20 8.75 0.59
CA MET A 161 -7.77 8.99 0.38
C MET A 161 -6.97 7.69 0.16
N LEU A 162 -7.30 6.65 0.93
CA LEU A 162 -6.66 5.34 0.82
C LEU A 162 -7.02 4.67 -0.52
N LEU A 163 -8.29 4.74 -0.93
CA LEU A 163 -8.78 4.25 -2.22
C LEU A 163 -8.13 4.98 -3.40
N ASP A 164 -7.97 6.30 -3.32
CA ASP A 164 -7.32 7.08 -4.36
C ASP A 164 -5.82 6.72 -4.50
N THR A 165 -5.15 6.42 -3.38
CA THR A 165 -3.79 5.88 -3.39
C THR A 165 -3.74 4.53 -4.09
N TYR A 166 -4.69 3.64 -3.79
CA TYR A 166 -4.80 2.33 -4.44
C TYR A 166 -5.02 2.46 -5.96
N ARG A 167 -5.96 3.30 -6.39
CA ARG A 167 -6.25 3.61 -7.80
C ARG A 167 -5.02 4.19 -8.51
N ALA A 168 -4.26 5.06 -7.86
CA ALA A 168 -3.02 5.60 -8.43
C ALA A 168 -1.98 4.49 -8.65
N CYS A 169 -1.86 3.55 -7.72
CA CYS A 169 -0.97 2.39 -7.89
C CYS A 169 -1.44 1.49 -9.04
N ILE A 170 -2.74 1.22 -9.15
CA ILE A 170 -3.31 0.43 -10.26
C ILE A 170 -2.92 1.08 -11.60
N LYS A 171 -3.14 2.39 -11.78
CA LYS A 171 -2.80 3.11 -13.02
C LYS A 171 -1.34 2.92 -13.45
N ILE A 172 -0.42 2.82 -12.49
CA ILE A 172 1.01 2.60 -12.75
C ILE A 172 1.28 1.13 -13.10
N LEU A 173 0.68 0.19 -12.36
CA LEU A 173 0.95 -1.24 -12.50
C LEU A 173 0.27 -1.89 -13.70
N ILE A 174 -0.83 -1.30 -14.18
CA ILE A 174 -1.70 -1.89 -15.19
C ILE A 174 -0.98 -2.29 -16.49
N VAL A 175 0.11 -1.58 -16.83
CA VAL A 175 0.87 -1.78 -18.06
C VAL A 175 1.91 -2.89 -17.90
N ASP A 176 2.55 -2.97 -16.73
CA ASP A 176 3.76 -3.78 -16.53
C ASP A 176 3.49 -5.07 -15.73
N ASN A 177 2.51 -5.08 -14.83
CA ASN A 177 2.23 -6.21 -13.94
C ASN A 177 0.76 -6.25 -13.47
N PRO A 178 -0.09 -7.15 -14.01
CA PRO A 178 -1.49 -7.27 -13.62
C PRO A 178 -1.72 -7.90 -12.23
N GLY A 179 -0.66 -8.25 -11.47
CA GLY A 179 -0.77 -8.85 -10.15
C GLY A 179 -1.47 -7.98 -9.09
N CYS A 180 -1.66 -6.68 -9.36
CA CYS A 180 -2.48 -5.81 -8.52
C CYS A 180 -3.94 -6.28 -8.44
N VAL A 181 -4.50 -6.77 -9.54
CA VAL A 181 -5.88 -7.30 -9.58
C VAL A 181 -5.96 -8.65 -8.86
N ASP A 182 -4.93 -9.49 -8.94
CA ASP A 182 -4.92 -10.75 -8.18
C ASP A 182 -4.91 -10.48 -6.67
N THR A 183 -4.19 -9.42 -6.26
CA THR A 183 -4.19 -8.96 -4.87
C THR A 183 -5.59 -8.46 -4.47
N LEU A 184 -6.26 -7.67 -5.32
CA LEU A 184 -7.65 -7.24 -5.11
C LEU A 184 -8.61 -8.42 -4.90
N LEU A 185 -8.54 -9.41 -5.79
CA LEU A 185 -9.40 -10.58 -5.74
C LEU A 185 -9.10 -11.44 -4.49
N THR A 186 -7.83 -11.54 -4.11
CA THR A 186 -7.42 -12.21 -2.88
C THR A 186 -7.99 -11.51 -1.63
N SER A 187 -7.86 -10.18 -1.55
CA SER A 187 -8.46 -9.40 -0.46
C SER A 187 -9.98 -9.50 -0.45
N SER A 188 -10.63 -9.54 -1.62
CA SER A 188 -12.08 -9.78 -1.72
C SER A 188 -12.48 -11.14 -1.14
N CYS A 189 -11.76 -12.21 -1.45
CA CYS A 189 -12.02 -13.52 -0.83
C CYS A 189 -11.87 -13.51 0.70
N GLN A 190 -11.01 -12.66 1.25
CA GLN A 190 -10.76 -12.57 2.70
C GLN A 190 -11.77 -11.69 3.43
N HIS A 191 -12.20 -10.59 2.82
CA HIS A 191 -12.94 -9.53 3.49
C HIS A 191 -14.38 -9.33 2.99
N SER A 192 -14.81 -10.07 1.97
CA SER A 192 -16.21 -10.11 1.53
C SER A 192 -17.14 -10.51 2.70
N PRO A 193 -18.36 -9.95 2.79
CA PRO A 193 -18.98 -9.02 1.83
C PRO A 193 -18.68 -7.53 2.09
N TYR A 194 -17.94 -7.20 3.15
CA TYR A 194 -17.76 -5.82 3.60
C TYR A 194 -16.71 -5.03 2.81
N PHE A 195 -15.91 -5.72 2.01
CA PHE A 195 -14.92 -5.13 1.12
C PHE A 195 -15.41 -5.01 -0.34
N ASP A 196 -16.55 -5.60 -0.67
CA ASP A 196 -17.00 -5.73 -2.07
C ASP A 196 -17.27 -4.37 -2.73
N TRP A 197 -17.49 -3.31 -1.94
CA TRP A 197 -17.57 -1.93 -2.42
C TRP A 197 -16.27 -1.47 -3.10
N VAL A 198 -15.09 -1.92 -2.64
CA VAL A 198 -13.80 -1.61 -3.28
C VAL A 198 -13.71 -2.29 -4.64
N VAL A 199 -14.17 -3.54 -4.73
CA VAL A 199 -14.20 -4.29 -5.99
C VAL A 199 -15.16 -3.63 -6.98
N ALA A 200 -16.33 -3.20 -6.51
CA ALA A 200 -17.32 -2.48 -7.33
C ALA A 200 -16.75 -1.17 -7.86
N ASP A 201 -16.13 -0.37 -6.99
CA ASP A 201 -15.51 0.90 -7.34
C ASP A 201 -14.37 0.74 -8.36
N VAL A 202 -13.45 -0.20 -8.12
CA VAL A 202 -12.31 -0.45 -8.98
C VAL A 202 -12.75 -1.08 -10.31
N GLY A 203 -13.76 -1.96 -10.27
CA GLY A 203 -14.39 -2.52 -11.46
C GLY A 203 -15.04 -1.44 -12.34
N ALA A 204 -15.66 -0.43 -11.73
CA ALA A 204 -16.22 0.71 -12.45
C ALA A 204 -15.11 1.63 -13.03
N ALA A 205 -14.02 1.84 -12.29
CA ALA A 205 -12.91 2.68 -12.73
C ALA A 205 -12.00 2.03 -13.80
N PHE A 206 -11.89 0.70 -13.80
CA PHE A 206 -10.99 -0.07 -14.68
C PHE A 206 -11.68 -1.30 -15.29
N PRO A 207 -12.81 -1.14 -16.00
CA PRO A 207 -13.69 -2.25 -16.39
C PRO A 207 -13.00 -3.28 -17.29
N HIS A 208 -12.24 -2.81 -18.29
CA HIS A 208 -11.56 -3.69 -19.22
C HIS A 208 -10.48 -4.54 -18.53
N ILE A 209 -9.76 -3.98 -17.56
CA ILE A 209 -8.66 -4.69 -16.90
C ILE A 209 -9.20 -5.70 -15.89
N VAL A 210 -10.15 -5.28 -15.05
CA VAL A 210 -10.74 -6.17 -14.05
C VAL A 210 -11.45 -7.33 -14.75
N ALA A 211 -12.24 -7.07 -15.80
CA ALA A 211 -12.93 -8.12 -16.56
C ALA A 211 -11.94 -9.10 -17.23
N GLN A 212 -10.93 -8.59 -17.95
CA GLN A 212 -9.94 -9.45 -18.61
C GLN A 212 -9.16 -10.30 -17.61
N ARG A 213 -8.78 -9.73 -16.46
CA ARG A 213 -7.99 -10.47 -15.47
C ARG A 213 -8.80 -11.50 -14.70
N ILE A 214 -10.07 -11.21 -14.39
CA ILE A 214 -10.98 -12.22 -13.81
C ILE A 214 -11.17 -13.38 -14.79
N LEU A 215 -11.39 -13.09 -16.08
CA LEU A 215 -11.53 -14.12 -17.11
C LEU A 215 -10.24 -14.93 -17.26
N TYR A 216 -9.08 -14.26 -17.33
CA TYR A 216 -7.79 -14.92 -17.44
C TYR A 216 -7.50 -15.80 -16.21
N SER A 217 -7.70 -15.27 -15.00
CA SER A 217 -7.48 -16.01 -13.76
C SER A 217 -8.46 -17.18 -13.60
N GLY A 218 -9.70 -17.00 -14.04
CA GLY A 218 -10.71 -18.07 -14.07
C GLY A 218 -10.36 -19.16 -15.08
N PHE A 219 -9.91 -18.78 -16.27
CA PHE A 219 -9.46 -19.70 -17.30
C PHE A 219 -8.21 -20.48 -16.86
N ASP A 220 -7.22 -19.80 -16.28
CA ASP A 220 -6.00 -20.41 -15.78
C ASP A 220 -6.30 -21.44 -14.66
N LYS A 221 -7.14 -21.06 -13.68
CA LYS A 221 -7.63 -22.00 -12.66
C LYS A 221 -8.40 -23.17 -13.25
N PHE A 222 -9.26 -22.93 -14.24
CA PHE A 222 -9.99 -24.00 -14.92
C PHE A 222 -9.03 -24.98 -15.62
N CYS A 223 -8.03 -24.47 -16.32
CA CYS A 223 -7.00 -25.26 -16.97
C CYS A 223 -6.18 -26.07 -15.95
N ALA A 224 -5.73 -25.46 -14.86
CA ALA A 224 -5.00 -26.14 -13.80
C ALA A 224 -5.81 -27.29 -13.17
N LEU A 225 -7.12 -27.08 -12.95
CA LEU A 225 -8.03 -28.09 -12.42
C LEU A 225 -8.31 -29.24 -13.40
N ARG A 226 -8.36 -28.96 -14.70
CA ARG A 226 -8.74 -29.94 -15.74
C ARG A 226 -7.56 -30.68 -16.35
N PHE A 227 -6.39 -30.06 -16.41
CA PHE A 227 -5.22 -30.58 -17.13
C PHE A 227 -4.01 -30.82 -16.24
N GLY A 228 -4.08 -30.50 -14.93
CA GLY A 228 -2.94 -30.57 -14.01
C GLY A 228 -1.89 -29.50 -14.32
N ASN A 229 -0.98 -29.21 -13.38
CA ASN A 229 0.14 -28.29 -13.60
C ASN A 229 0.96 -28.75 -14.82
N ILE A 230 0.73 -28.13 -15.97
CA ILE A 230 1.67 -28.20 -17.08
C ILE A 230 2.84 -27.34 -16.63
N GLU A 231 3.85 -27.97 -16.02
CA GLU A 231 5.16 -27.33 -15.86
C GLU A 231 5.58 -26.80 -17.24
N PRO A 232 6.11 -25.56 -17.33
CA PRO A 232 6.67 -25.07 -18.57
C PRO A 232 7.94 -25.89 -18.83
N SER A 233 7.79 -27.02 -19.52
CA SER A 233 8.90 -27.86 -19.92
C SER A 233 9.81 -27.06 -20.82
N ALA A 234 11.05 -26.93 -20.34
CA ALA A 234 12.25 -26.44 -20.98
C ALA A 234 12.24 -26.50 -22.52
N SER A 235 12.68 -25.40 -23.12
CA SER A 235 13.43 -25.29 -24.37
C SER A 235 13.23 -26.44 -25.38
N VAL A 236 12.45 -26.17 -26.42
CA VAL A 236 12.56 -26.86 -27.70
C VAL A 236 13.99 -26.68 -28.20
N SER A 237 14.84 -27.68 -27.96
CA SER A 237 16.12 -27.82 -28.66
C SER A 237 15.80 -28.07 -30.13
N MET A 238 16.23 -27.14 -30.99
CA MET A 238 16.30 -27.35 -32.43
C MET A 238 17.13 -28.61 -32.70
N ASN A 239 16.51 -29.64 -33.26
CA ASN A 239 17.22 -30.78 -33.82
C ASN A 239 17.90 -30.31 -35.12
N GLU A 240 19.20 -30.04 -35.05
CA GLU A 240 20.09 -30.15 -36.19
C GLU A 240 20.20 -31.63 -36.57
N ASN A 241 19.46 -32.06 -37.59
CA ASN A 241 19.80 -33.27 -38.35
C ASN A 241 19.14 -33.26 -39.73
N GLU A 242 19.59 -32.35 -40.58
CA GLU A 242 19.50 -32.48 -42.04
C GLU A 242 20.88 -32.23 -42.66
N GLN A 243 21.79 -33.18 -42.44
CA GLN A 243 22.97 -33.37 -43.29
C GLN A 243 23.22 -34.87 -43.47
N SER A 244 22.50 -35.52 -44.40
CA SER A 244 23.02 -36.70 -45.12
C SER A 244 22.10 -37.19 -46.26
N VAL A 245 21.80 -36.37 -47.26
CA VAL A 245 21.39 -36.91 -48.57
C VAL A 245 21.91 -36.00 -49.68
N LEU A 246 23.21 -36.08 -49.96
CA LEU A 246 23.83 -35.68 -51.24
C LEU A 246 25.24 -36.28 -51.29
N SER A 247 25.31 -37.58 -51.52
CA SER A 247 26.50 -38.28 -52.05
C SER A 247 26.16 -39.75 -52.28
N SER A 248 25.48 -40.02 -53.39
CA SER A 248 25.62 -41.21 -54.23
C SER A 248 24.84 -40.99 -55.52
#